data_AF-A0A816EDN9-F1
#
_entry.id   AF-A0A816EDN9-F1
#
_cell.length_a   1.000
_cell.length_b   1.000
_cell.length_c   1.000
_cell.angle_alpha   90.00
_cell.angle_beta   90.00
_cell.angle_gamma   90.00
#
_symmetry.space_group_name_H-M   'P 1'
#
loop_
_entity.id
_entity.type
_entity.pdbx_description
1 polymer ?
#
loop_
_entity_poly.entity_id
_entity_poly.type
_entity_poly.pdbx_seq_one_letter_code
_entity_poly.pdbx_strand_id
1 'polypeptide(L)'
;MTSMMTDEVNVNHDGLSNSSKVVKFSNLCNLLERISKSQGAIAKQKLMTRFISDWRKTHKEVHVNDPPVTAPAPVTTADGQTVTGGLSGASPTILQDSFYPIIRLLLPQSDRERIAYGLKESKLGKHLVEVLSISKDSDDGKKLLNFRVQKNTRTQKGSDFAEVAYYVLKNRCNDDVTMSIWEINKILDEIAVENGKGKEGQKVIDHRLTYLLRHLSALELKWLIRILLKDLRISLKENSIL
;
A
#
# COMPACT_ATOMS: atom_id res chain seq x y z
N MET A 1 -38.06 -36.05 -11.62
CA MET A 1 -36.90 -36.66 -10.95
C MET A 1 -35.77 -35.67 -11.00
N THR A 2 -35.38 -35.17 -9.82
CA THR A 2 -34.04 -34.66 -9.43
C THR A 2 -33.52 -33.45 -10.23
N SER A 3 -33.77 -32.20 -9.81
CA SER A 3 -33.08 -31.47 -8.72
C SER A 3 -31.55 -31.57 -8.79
N MET A 4 -30.90 -30.53 -9.30
CA MET A 4 -29.60 -30.06 -8.79
C MET A 4 -29.55 -28.54 -8.98
N MET A 5 -30.15 -27.82 -8.00
CA MET A 5 -29.76 -26.46 -7.68
C MET A 5 -28.34 -26.52 -7.14
N THR A 6 -27.38 -25.94 -7.87
CA THR A 6 -26.11 -25.52 -7.28
C THR A 6 -26.40 -24.24 -6.50
N ASP A 7 -26.53 -24.38 -5.18
CA ASP A 7 -26.53 -23.25 -4.27
C ASP A 7 -25.18 -22.54 -4.35
N GLU A 8 -25.13 -21.43 -5.09
CA GLU A 8 -24.11 -20.41 -4.88
C GLU A 8 -24.34 -19.82 -3.49
N VAL A 9 -23.47 -20.19 -2.55
CA VAL A 9 -23.37 -19.50 -1.27
C VAL A 9 -22.83 -18.11 -1.56
N ASN A 10 -23.75 -17.17 -1.78
CA ASN A 10 -23.47 -15.74 -1.81
C ASN A 10 -23.10 -15.28 -0.38
N VAL A 11 -21.82 -15.43 -0.02
CA VAL A 11 -21.27 -14.76 1.17
C VAL A 11 -21.06 -13.30 0.80
N ASN A 12 -22.11 -12.49 0.99
CA ASN A 12 -22.02 -11.03 1.01
C ASN A 12 -21.06 -10.62 2.14
N HIS A 13 -19.77 -10.48 1.83
CA HIS A 13 -18.75 -10.03 2.79
C HIS A 13 -18.57 -8.50 2.80
N ASP A 14 -19.47 -7.76 2.15
CA ASP A 14 -19.41 -6.29 2.01
C ASP A 14 -19.86 -5.50 3.24
N GLY A 15 -20.32 -6.19 4.31
CA GLY A 15 -20.83 -5.56 5.53
C GLY A 15 -19.81 -5.34 6.67
N LEU A 16 -18.54 -5.76 6.54
CA LEU A 16 -17.56 -5.59 7.61
C LEU A 16 -16.81 -4.25 7.53
N SER A 17 -16.82 -3.54 8.65
CA SER A 17 -16.05 -2.33 8.91
C SER A 17 -14.55 -2.58 8.74
N ASN A 18 -13.84 -1.72 8.00
CA ASN A 18 -12.40 -1.85 7.75
C ASN A 18 -11.75 -0.47 7.66
N SER A 19 -10.90 -0.13 8.63
CA SER A 19 -10.22 1.16 8.75
C SER A 19 -9.36 1.47 7.53
N SER A 20 -8.76 0.47 6.86
CA SER A 20 -7.95 0.71 5.66
C SER A 20 -8.76 1.23 4.47
N LYS A 21 -10.09 1.00 4.43
CA LYS A 21 -11.00 1.60 3.44
C LYS A 21 -11.29 3.08 3.71
N VAL A 22 -11.18 3.51 4.97
CA VAL A 22 -11.46 4.89 5.40
C VAL A 22 -10.18 5.75 5.40
N VAL A 23 -9.05 5.18 5.82
CA VAL A 23 -7.77 5.88 5.90
C VAL A 23 -7.24 6.17 4.50
N LYS A 24 -7.01 7.44 4.20
CA LYS A 24 -6.46 7.90 2.91
C LYS A 24 -4.96 7.66 2.81
N PHE A 25 -4.49 7.31 1.61
CA PHE A 25 -3.07 7.17 1.31
C PHE A 25 -2.31 8.48 1.47
N SER A 26 -2.93 9.61 1.12
CA SER A 26 -2.41 10.95 1.37
C SER A 26 -1.98 11.18 2.82
N ASN A 27 -2.70 10.64 3.82
CA ASN A 27 -2.33 10.74 5.23
C ASN A 27 -0.99 10.07 5.52
N LEU A 28 -0.77 8.88 4.95
CA LEU A 28 0.50 8.16 5.05
C LEU A 28 1.64 8.91 4.32
N CYS A 29 1.38 9.40 3.11
CA CYS A 29 2.35 10.17 2.32
C CYS A 29 2.77 11.47 3.03
N ASN A 30 1.82 12.17 3.65
CA ASN A 30 2.09 13.37 4.45
C ASN A 30 2.93 13.05 5.70
N LEU A 31 2.67 11.92 6.36
CA LEU A 31 3.51 11.45 7.46
C LEU A 31 4.94 11.18 6.97
N LEU A 32 5.10 10.41 5.90
CA LEU A 32 6.39 10.04 5.34
C LEU A 32 7.21 11.28 4.94
N GLU A 33 6.57 12.28 4.34
CA GLU A 33 7.18 13.56 3.97
C GLU A 33 7.65 14.37 5.19
N ARG A 34 6.87 14.37 6.28
CA ARG A 34 7.27 15.01 7.54
C ARG A 34 8.44 14.27 8.19
N ILE A 35 8.42 12.93 8.17
CA ILE A 35 9.50 12.10 8.72
C ILE A 35 10.79 12.31 7.93
N SER A 36 10.74 12.36 6.59
CA SER A 36 11.93 12.53 5.76
C SER A 36 12.58 13.90 5.93
N LYS A 37 11.80 14.94 6.24
CA LYS A 37 12.29 16.30 6.52
C LYS A 37 12.74 16.50 7.97
N SER A 38 12.36 15.62 8.88
CA SER A 38 12.68 15.74 10.31
C SER A 38 14.10 15.27 10.62
N GLN A 39 14.78 16.01 11.50
CA GLN A 39 16.11 15.65 12.01
C GLN A 39 16.00 14.99 13.39
N GLY A 40 16.81 13.96 13.62
CA GLY A 40 16.85 13.22 14.89
C GLY A 40 15.74 12.18 15.07
N ALA A 41 16.04 11.12 15.81
CA ALA A 41 15.13 9.98 16.00
C ALA A 41 13.87 10.35 16.79
N ILE A 42 14.00 11.20 17.82
CA ILE A 42 12.89 11.58 18.72
C ILE A 42 11.77 12.31 17.95
N ALA A 43 12.12 13.24 17.07
CA ALA A 43 11.13 13.97 16.28
C ALA A 43 10.36 13.03 15.34
N LYS A 44 11.07 12.10 14.68
CA LYS A 44 10.47 11.10 13.80
C LYS A 44 9.57 10.13 14.57
N GLN A 45 10.00 9.70 15.77
CA GLN A 45 9.19 8.85 16.64
C GLN A 45 7.90 9.55 17.08
N LYS A 46 7.96 10.83 17.46
CA LYS A 46 6.76 11.61 17.81
C LYS A 46 5.75 11.68 16.67
N LEU A 47 6.22 11.89 15.43
CA LEU A 47 5.36 11.88 14.25
C LEU A 47 4.68 10.52 14.05
N MET A 48 5.43 9.42 14.19
CA MET A 48 4.90 8.06 14.07
C MET A 48 3.88 7.74 15.18
N THR A 49 4.23 8.02 16.44
CA THR A 49 3.34 7.79 17.60
C THR A 49 2.03 8.57 17.47
N ARG A 50 2.08 9.82 17.01
CA ARG A 50 0.87 10.59 16.72
C ARG A 50 0.02 9.92 15.65
N PHE A 51 0.61 9.54 14.52
CA PHE A 51 -0.12 8.88 13.45
C PHE A 51 -0.76 7.55 13.87
N ILE A 52 -0.05 6.72 14.64
CA ILE A 52 -0.61 5.47 15.19
C ILE A 52 -1.77 5.77 16.14
N SER A 53 -1.67 6.82 16.95
CA SER A 53 -2.74 7.24 17.87
C SER A 53 -3.98 7.70 17.11
N ASP A 54 -3.79 8.50 16.05
CA ASP A 54 -4.87 8.95 15.17
C ASP A 54 -5.53 7.76 14.46
N TRP A 55 -4.74 6.82 13.93
CA TRP A 55 -5.26 5.59 13.33
C TRP A 55 -6.06 4.75 14.33
N ARG A 56 -5.56 4.55 15.57
CA ARG A 56 -6.27 3.81 16.62
C ARG A 56 -7.62 4.45 16.97
N LYS A 57 -7.70 5.78 16.91
CA LYS A 57 -8.95 6.50 17.10
C LYS A 57 -9.94 6.21 15.96
N THR A 58 -9.50 6.36 14.72
CA THR A 58 -10.33 6.04 13.54
C THR A 58 -10.77 4.58 13.52
N HIS A 59 -9.88 3.65 13.88
CA HIS A 59 -10.18 2.22 14.01
C HIS A 59 -11.32 1.98 15.00
N LYS A 60 -11.23 2.55 16.21
CA LYS A 60 -12.31 2.45 17.22
C LYS A 60 -13.64 3.01 16.73
N GLU A 61 -13.61 4.15 16.03
CA GLU A 61 -14.82 4.77 15.47
C GLU A 61 -15.46 3.91 14.37
N VAL A 62 -14.64 3.30 13.51
CA VAL A 62 -15.11 2.42 12.44
C VAL A 62 -15.77 1.14 12.99
N HIS A 63 -15.25 0.60 14.09
CA HIS A 63 -15.78 -0.61 14.72
C HIS A 63 -16.81 -0.35 15.84
N VAL A 64 -17.26 0.89 16.04
CA VAL A 64 -18.17 1.23 17.16
C VAL A 64 -19.50 0.47 17.11
N ASN A 65 -19.93 0.06 15.92
CA ASN A 65 -21.19 -0.66 15.68
C ASN A 65 -20.99 -2.15 15.39
N ASP A 66 -19.75 -2.64 15.40
CA ASP A 66 -19.49 -4.05 15.12
C ASP A 66 -19.92 -4.91 16.32
N PRO A 67 -20.48 -6.10 16.08
CA PRO A 67 -20.87 -6.99 17.17
C PRO A 67 -19.62 -7.35 18.00
N PRO A 68 -19.74 -7.43 19.35
CA PRO A 68 -18.65 -7.87 20.20
C PRO A 68 -18.13 -9.21 19.72
N VAL A 69 -16.81 -9.35 19.59
CA VAL A 69 -16.14 -10.61 19.26
C VAL A 69 -16.50 -11.61 20.36
N THR A 70 -17.58 -12.36 20.14
CA THR A 70 -18.02 -13.39 21.07
C THR A 70 -17.13 -14.58 20.76
N ALA A 71 -16.28 -14.95 21.73
CA ALA A 71 -15.62 -16.24 21.69
C ALA A 71 -16.68 -17.30 21.34
N PRO A 72 -16.38 -18.28 20.46
CA PRO A 72 -17.36 -19.31 20.12
C PRO A 72 -17.88 -19.91 21.43
N ALA A 73 -19.21 -19.87 21.61
CA ALA A 73 -19.83 -20.44 22.79
C ALA A 73 -19.36 -21.91 22.93
N PRO A 74 -19.04 -22.39 24.13
CA PRO A 74 -18.70 -23.79 24.32
C PRO A 74 -19.88 -24.63 23.82
N VAL A 75 -19.67 -25.33 22.70
CA VAL A 75 -20.63 -26.30 22.18
C VAL A 75 -20.73 -27.40 23.24
N THR A 76 -21.85 -27.42 23.95
CA THR A 76 -22.19 -28.53 24.85
C THR A 76 -22.78 -29.62 23.98
N THR A 77 -21.99 -30.62 23.62
CA THR A 77 -22.52 -31.87 23.08
C THR A 77 -23.39 -32.56 24.13
N ALA A 78 -24.48 -33.19 23.70
CA ALA A 78 -25.56 -33.71 24.54
C ALA A 78 -25.16 -34.82 25.54
N ASP A 79 -23.89 -35.24 25.57
CA ASP A 79 -23.42 -36.40 26.35
C ASP A 79 -22.60 -36.03 27.60
N GLY A 80 -22.53 -34.76 28.00
CA GLY A 80 -21.96 -34.36 29.30
C GLY A 80 -20.47 -34.69 29.51
N GLN A 81 -19.70 -34.94 28.44
CA GLN A 81 -18.26 -35.16 28.52
C GLN A 81 -17.46 -33.94 28.03
N THR A 82 -16.61 -33.41 28.91
CA THR A 82 -15.57 -32.44 28.58
C THR A 82 -14.39 -33.14 27.92
N VAL A 83 -14.37 -33.17 26.59
CA VAL A 83 -13.19 -33.64 25.83
C VAL A 83 -12.24 -32.46 25.64
N THR A 84 -11.06 -32.50 26.28
CA THR A 84 -9.92 -31.64 25.96
C THR A 84 -9.28 -32.10 24.66
N GLY A 85 -9.99 -31.87 23.54
CA GLY A 85 -9.55 -32.18 22.18
C GLY A 85 -8.67 -31.08 21.60
N GLY A 86 -7.54 -31.50 21.01
CA GLY A 86 -6.44 -30.65 20.57
C GLY A 86 -6.80 -29.52 19.59
N LEU A 87 -5.96 -28.49 19.63
CA LEU A 87 -5.99 -27.28 18.81
C LEU A 87 -5.72 -27.61 17.33
N SER A 88 -6.74 -28.12 16.64
CA SER A 88 -6.86 -28.03 15.18
C SER A 88 -7.32 -26.61 14.85
N GLY A 89 -6.35 -25.77 14.46
CA GLY A 89 -6.48 -24.33 14.27
C GLY A 89 -7.33 -23.90 13.07
N ALA A 90 -8.64 -24.08 13.15
CA ALA A 90 -9.58 -23.27 12.37
C ALA A 90 -10.06 -22.12 13.26
N SER A 91 -9.33 -21.02 13.26
CA SER A 91 -9.76 -19.78 13.91
C SER A 91 -10.94 -19.19 13.14
N PRO A 92 -12.06 -18.80 13.78
CA PRO A 92 -13.18 -18.19 13.10
C PRO A 92 -12.70 -16.92 12.38
N THR A 93 -12.77 -16.94 11.06
CA THR A 93 -12.20 -15.90 10.19
C THR A 93 -13.12 -14.68 10.18
N ILE A 94 -13.10 -13.91 11.27
CA ILE A 94 -13.39 -12.47 11.18
C ILE A 94 -12.06 -11.85 10.79
N LEU A 95 -11.97 -11.23 9.62
CA LEU A 95 -10.79 -10.48 9.21
C LEU A 95 -10.54 -9.40 10.26
N GLN A 96 -9.63 -9.65 11.21
CA GLN A 96 -9.25 -8.67 12.23
C GLN A 96 -8.64 -7.46 11.50
N ASP A 97 -9.42 -6.39 11.37
CA ASP A 97 -8.90 -5.13 10.89
C ASP A 97 -7.77 -4.68 11.81
N SER A 98 -6.62 -4.38 11.21
CA SER A 98 -5.36 -4.19 11.92
C SER A 98 -4.54 -3.10 11.26
N PHE A 99 -3.45 -2.69 11.90
CA PHE A 99 -2.54 -1.69 11.33
C PHE A 99 -1.65 -2.26 10.19
N TYR A 100 -1.75 -3.56 9.92
CA TYR A 100 -0.91 -4.27 8.96
C TYR A 100 -0.94 -3.67 7.53
N PRO A 101 -2.10 -3.27 6.95
CA PRO A 101 -2.14 -2.64 5.62
C PRO A 101 -1.31 -1.35 5.52
N ILE A 102 -1.07 -0.66 6.64
CA ILE A 102 -0.21 0.53 6.68
C ILE A 102 1.25 0.14 6.95
N ILE A 103 1.51 -0.80 7.86
CA ILE A 103 2.87 -1.27 8.17
C ILE A 103 3.59 -1.78 6.93
N ARG A 104 2.93 -2.57 6.09
CA ARG A 104 3.54 -3.10 4.86
C ARG A 104 3.91 -2.01 3.83
N LEU A 105 3.25 -0.86 3.88
CA LEU A 105 3.62 0.32 3.07
C LEU A 105 4.71 1.16 3.74
N LEU A 106 4.79 1.18 5.08
CA LEU A 106 5.85 1.83 5.87
C LEU A 106 7.17 1.06 5.88
N LEU A 107 7.12 -0.26 5.68
CA LEU A 107 8.26 -1.16 5.68
C LEU A 107 8.20 -2.09 4.45
N PRO A 108 8.25 -1.56 3.21
CA PRO A 108 8.07 -2.35 2.00
C PRO A 108 9.15 -3.43 1.82
N GLN A 109 10.33 -3.23 2.39
CA GLN A 109 11.40 -4.24 2.44
C GLN A 109 11.06 -5.46 3.31
N SER A 110 10.18 -5.29 4.29
CA SER A 110 9.74 -6.34 5.23
C SER A 110 8.41 -6.98 4.81
N ASP A 111 7.78 -6.51 3.73
CA ASP A 111 6.60 -7.12 3.12
C ASP A 111 7.01 -8.43 2.41
N ARG A 112 6.75 -9.56 3.09
CA ARG A 112 7.02 -10.92 2.62
C ARG A 112 5.86 -11.53 1.84
N GLU A 113 4.65 -11.00 1.99
CA GLU A 113 3.47 -11.49 1.26
C GLU A 113 3.53 -11.04 -0.21
N ARG A 114 3.93 -9.79 -0.46
CA ARG A 114 4.21 -9.33 -1.82
C ARG A 114 5.63 -9.70 -2.20
N ILE A 115 5.73 -10.62 -3.17
CA ILE A 115 6.95 -10.81 -3.96
C ILE A 115 7.39 -9.50 -4.63
N ALA A 116 8.52 -9.52 -5.34
CA ALA A 116 8.97 -8.33 -6.06
C ALA A 116 7.92 -7.84 -7.07
N TYR A 117 7.80 -6.53 -7.27
CA TYR A 117 6.91 -5.94 -8.28
C TYR A 117 7.49 -6.01 -9.71
N GLY A 118 8.76 -6.39 -9.86
CA GLY A 118 9.43 -6.44 -11.18
C GLY A 118 9.65 -5.06 -11.83
N LEU A 119 9.48 -3.97 -11.09
CA LEU A 119 9.61 -2.60 -11.59
C LEU A 119 11.00 -2.02 -11.35
N LYS A 120 11.44 -1.18 -12.29
CA LYS A 120 12.68 -0.42 -12.23
C LYS A 120 12.41 1.03 -12.61
N GLU A 121 13.30 1.93 -12.18
CA GLU A 121 13.28 3.37 -12.47
C GLU A 121 13.06 3.64 -13.97
N SER A 122 13.72 2.89 -14.85
CA SER A 122 13.60 3.05 -16.31
C SER A 122 12.19 2.75 -16.84
N LYS A 123 11.48 1.78 -16.25
CA LYS A 123 10.12 1.42 -16.66
C LYS A 123 9.10 2.43 -16.12
N LEU A 124 9.29 2.85 -14.86
CA LEU A 124 8.48 3.89 -14.23
C LEU A 124 8.63 5.22 -14.97
N GLY A 125 9.85 5.59 -15.38
CA GLY A 125 10.13 6.80 -16.15
C GLY A 125 9.39 6.82 -17.49
N LYS A 126 9.38 5.70 -18.21
CA LYS A 126 8.59 5.57 -19.46
C LYS A 126 7.09 5.76 -19.21
N HIS A 127 6.54 5.08 -18.20
CA HIS A 127 5.12 5.22 -17.85
C HIS A 127 4.75 6.65 -17.46
N LEU A 128 5.58 7.33 -16.67
CA LEU A 128 5.35 8.73 -16.29
C LEU A 128 5.33 9.64 -17.52
N VAL A 129 6.28 9.47 -18.44
CA VAL A 129 6.37 10.25 -19.68
C VAL A 129 5.16 10.02 -20.57
N GLU A 130 4.76 8.76 -20.74
CA GLU A 130 3.63 8.36 -21.59
C GLU A 130 2.27 8.80 -21.02
N VAL A 131 1.99 8.48 -19.75
CA VAL A 131 0.67 8.71 -19.13
C VAL A 131 0.37 10.19 -18.92
N LEU A 132 1.42 10.98 -18.65
CA LEU A 132 1.29 12.41 -18.36
C LEU A 132 1.66 13.29 -19.56
N SER A 133 1.81 12.68 -20.75
CA SER A 133 2.11 13.37 -22.01
C SER A 133 3.31 14.32 -21.92
N ILE A 134 4.35 13.93 -21.18
CA ILE A 134 5.58 14.71 -21.09
C ILE A 134 6.36 14.48 -22.38
N SER A 135 6.79 15.54 -23.05
CA SER A 135 7.64 15.38 -24.23
C SER A 135 8.96 14.68 -23.86
N LYS A 136 9.29 13.58 -24.55
CA LYS A 136 10.56 12.85 -24.36
C LYS A 136 11.81 13.71 -24.59
N ASP A 137 11.67 14.77 -25.40
CA ASP A 137 12.76 15.67 -25.78
C ASP A 137 12.90 16.86 -24.82
N SER A 138 11.89 17.09 -23.96
CA SER A 138 11.94 18.10 -22.90
C SER A 138 12.95 17.73 -21.81
N ASP A 139 13.43 18.72 -21.07
CA ASP A 139 14.35 18.50 -19.96
C ASP A 139 13.77 17.56 -18.89
N ASP A 140 12.47 17.68 -18.62
CA ASP A 140 11.77 16.82 -17.67
C ASP A 140 11.64 15.37 -18.19
N GLY A 141 11.32 15.20 -19.48
CA GLY A 141 11.31 13.89 -20.13
C GLY A 141 12.69 13.21 -20.07
N LYS A 142 13.75 13.96 -20.37
CA LYS A 142 15.14 13.47 -20.28
C LYS A 142 15.53 13.09 -18.85
N LYS A 143 15.15 13.87 -17.83
CA LYS A 143 15.40 13.54 -16.42
C LYS A 143 14.77 12.22 -16.00
N LEU A 144 13.52 11.98 -16.43
CA LEU A 144 12.79 10.74 -16.12
C LEU A 144 13.35 9.53 -16.89
N LEU A 145 13.59 9.66 -18.19
CA LEU A 145 14.03 8.56 -19.05
C LEU A 145 15.50 8.18 -18.82
N ASN A 146 16.36 9.17 -18.57
CA ASN A 146 17.81 9.00 -18.45
C ASN A 146 18.31 9.16 -17.01
N PHE A 147 17.45 8.95 -16.00
CA PHE A 147 17.77 9.14 -14.58
C PHE A 147 19.11 8.49 -14.18
N ARG A 148 19.33 7.22 -14.55
CA ARG A 148 20.56 6.50 -14.20
C ARG A 148 21.83 7.09 -14.81
N VAL A 149 21.74 7.62 -16.04
CA VAL A 149 22.86 8.28 -16.71
C VAL A 149 23.17 9.60 -16.03
N GLN A 150 22.13 10.36 -15.67
CA GLN A 150 22.27 11.65 -15.01
C GLN A 150 22.69 11.54 -13.54
N LYS A 151 22.35 10.44 -12.85
CA LYS A 151 22.75 10.17 -11.46
C LYS A 151 24.27 10.19 -11.26
N ASN A 152 25.04 9.86 -12.30
CA ASN A 152 26.51 9.86 -12.27
C ASN A 152 27.12 11.26 -12.50
N THR A 153 26.31 12.29 -12.76
CA THR A 153 26.76 13.67 -12.92
C THR A 153 26.73 14.42 -11.57
N ARG A 154 27.65 15.38 -11.37
CA ARG A 154 27.84 16.12 -10.10
C ARG A 154 26.56 16.83 -9.61
N THR A 155 25.66 17.21 -10.51
CA THR A 155 24.43 18.01 -10.27
C THR A 155 23.27 17.22 -9.66
N GLN A 156 23.26 15.89 -9.76
CA GLN A 156 22.19 15.02 -9.23
C GLN A 156 22.66 14.17 -8.04
N LYS A 157 23.81 14.52 -7.46
CA LYS A 157 24.45 13.75 -6.38
C LYS A 157 23.63 13.88 -5.10
N GLY A 158 22.69 12.97 -4.89
CA GLY A 158 21.90 12.85 -3.66
C GLY A 158 20.39 12.67 -3.84
N SER A 159 19.83 12.93 -5.03
CA SER A 159 18.40 12.73 -5.31
C SER A 159 18.11 11.32 -5.84
N ASP A 160 17.11 10.66 -5.27
CA ASP A 160 16.58 9.40 -5.81
C ASP A 160 15.58 9.66 -6.95
N PHE A 161 15.21 8.60 -7.67
CA PHE A 161 14.29 8.70 -8.81
C PHE A 161 12.92 9.28 -8.39
N ALA A 162 12.44 8.93 -7.19
CA ALA A 162 11.18 9.44 -6.66
C ALA A 162 11.21 10.96 -6.43
N GLU A 163 12.31 11.51 -5.92
CA GLU A 163 12.44 12.96 -5.74
C GLU A 163 12.49 13.68 -7.10
N VAL A 164 13.21 13.12 -8.07
CA VAL A 164 13.24 13.66 -9.45
C VAL A 164 11.83 13.66 -10.05
N ALA A 165 11.10 12.56 -9.91
CA ALA A 165 9.72 12.45 -10.36
C ALA A 165 8.84 13.50 -9.69
N TYR A 166 8.91 13.65 -8.36
CA TYR A 166 8.14 14.68 -7.65
C TYR A 166 8.32 16.08 -8.23
N TYR A 167 9.56 16.51 -8.48
CA TYR A 167 9.82 17.85 -9.01
C TYR A 167 9.34 18.05 -10.44
N VAL A 168 9.29 16.99 -11.24
CA VAL A 168 8.66 17.00 -12.56
C VAL A 168 7.13 17.07 -12.42
N LEU A 169 6.55 16.40 -11.42
CA LEU A 169 5.11 16.20 -11.33
C LEU A 169 4.35 17.28 -10.55
N LYS A 170 5.01 17.99 -9.63
CA LYS A 170 4.36 18.91 -8.67
C LYS A 170 3.48 20.01 -9.27
N ASN A 171 3.68 20.36 -10.54
CA ASN A 171 2.89 21.39 -11.24
C ASN A 171 1.96 20.78 -12.32
N ARG A 172 1.86 19.45 -12.39
CA ARG A 172 1.17 18.70 -13.45
C ARG A 172 0.06 17.78 -12.93
N CYS A 173 0.07 17.41 -11.66
CA CYS A 173 -0.95 16.57 -11.04
C CYS A 173 -2.02 17.41 -10.33
N ASN A 174 -3.26 16.94 -10.34
CA ASN A 174 -4.35 17.50 -9.53
C ASN A 174 -4.31 16.90 -8.12
N ASP A 175 -4.65 17.70 -7.11
CA ASP A 175 -4.61 17.30 -5.70
C ASP A 175 -5.94 16.73 -5.17
N ASP A 176 -6.99 16.68 -6.01
CA ASP A 176 -8.37 16.44 -5.57
C ASP A 176 -8.75 14.96 -5.42
N VAL A 177 -7.93 14.01 -5.87
CA VAL A 177 -8.24 12.57 -5.84
C VAL A 177 -7.48 11.90 -4.71
N THR A 178 -8.20 11.29 -3.76
CA THR A 178 -7.60 10.61 -2.60
C THR A 178 -8.02 9.14 -2.52
N MET A 179 -7.10 8.26 -2.90
CA MET A 179 -7.25 6.82 -2.73
C MET A 179 -7.08 6.41 -1.27
N SER A 180 -7.80 5.36 -0.86
CA SER A 180 -7.65 4.71 0.44
C SER A 180 -6.41 3.81 0.49
N ILE A 181 -5.95 3.51 1.71
CA ILE A 181 -4.89 2.52 1.94
C ILE A 181 -5.29 1.15 1.39
N TRP A 182 -6.57 0.77 1.49
CA TRP A 182 -7.09 -0.47 0.94
C TRP A 182 -6.95 -0.53 -0.59
N GLU A 183 -7.37 0.51 -1.31
CA GLU A 183 -7.27 0.55 -2.77
C GLU A 183 -5.82 0.48 -3.24
N ILE A 184 -4.91 1.21 -2.58
CA ILE A 184 -3.47 1.14 -2.89
C ILE A 184 -2.95 -0.28 -2.69
N ASN A 185 -3.24 -0.90 -1.54
CA ASN A 185 -2.80 -2.25 -1.27
C ASN A 185 -3.35 -3.25 -2.30
N LYS A 186 -4.63 -3.17 -2.63
CA LYS A 186 -5.25 -4.04 -3.65
C LYS A 186 -4.54 -3.93 -5.00
N ILE A 187 -4.25 -2.72 -5.46
CA ILE A 187 -3.55 -2.55 -6.74
C ILE A 187 -2.10 -3.06 -6.66
N LEU A 188 -1.42 -2.86 -5.54
CA LEU A 188 -0.07 -3.41 -5.32
C LEU A 188 -0.08 -4.95 -5.28
N ASP A 189 -1.10 -5.56 -4.68
CA ASP A 189 -1.30 -7.01 -4.69
C ASP A 189 -1.45 -7.52 -6.13
N GLU A 190 -2.28 -6.87 -6.93
CA GLU A 190 -2.47 -7.22 -8.35
C GLU A 190 -1.17 -7.08 -9.16
N ILE A 191 -0.40 -6.00 -8.96
CA ILE A 191 0.90 -5.83 -9.62
C ILE A 191 1.87 -6.95 -9.22
N ALA A 192 1.92 -7.31 -7.93
CA ALA A 192 2.80 -8.35 -7.42
C ALA A 192 2.42 -9.73 -7.96
N VAL A 193 1.12 -10.06 -7.99
CA VAL A 193 0.58 -11.32 -8.53
C VAL A 193 0.87 -11.47 -10.02
N GLU A 194 0.81 -10.39 -10.79
CA GLU A 194 1.04 -10.42 -12.24
C GLU A 194 2.53 -10.39 -12.64
N ASN A 195 3.43 -10.10 -11.70
CA ASN A 195 4.85 -10.11 -11.98
C ASN A 195 5.34 -11.51 -12.37
N GLY A 196 6.09 -11.61 -13.46
CA GLY A 196 6.63 -12.86 -13.98
C GLY A 196 5.70 -13.65 -14.90
N LYS A 197 4.43 -13.24 -15.09
CA LYS A 197 3.45 -13.90 -15.98
C LYS A 197 3.60 -13.53 -17.48
N GLY A 198 4.79 -13.11 -17.90
CA GLY A 198 5.07 -12.77 -19.30
C GLY A 198 4.30 -11.54 -19.81
N LYS A 199 3.92 -11.54 -21.10
CA LYS A 199 3.33 -10.38 -21.78
C LYS A 199 1.93 -10.02 -21.26
N GLU A 200 1.11 -11.00 -20.89
CA GLU A 200 -0.26 -10.73 -20.42
C GLU A 200 -0.25 -10.10 -19.03
N GLY A 201 0.53 -10.65 -18.08
CA GLY A 201 0.70 -10.02 -16.78
C GLY A 201 1.32 -8.62 -16.89
N GLN A 202 2.24 -8.43 -17.84
CA GLN A 202 2.80 -7.12 -18.11
C GLN A 202 1.74 -6.09 -18.52
N LYS A 203 0.75 -6.44 -19.36
CA LYS A 203 -0.35 -5.53 -19.72
C LYS A 203 -1.18 -5.12 -18.49
N VAL A 204 -1.45 -6.06 -17.58
CA VAL A 204 -2.19 -5.78 -16.35
C VAL A 204 -1.39 -4.81 -15.48
N ILE A 205 -0.08 -5.07 -15.29
CA ILE A 205 0.81 -4.18 -14.53
C ILE A 205 0.81 -2.77 -15.14
N ASP A 206 0.97 -2.65 -16.45
CA ASP A 206 1.01 -1.34 -17.12
C ASP A 206 -0.32 -0.61 -16.94
N HIS A 207 -1.45 -1.31 -17.10
CA HIS A 207 -2.78 -0.75 -16.87
C HIS A 207 -3.01 -0.30 -15.41
N ARG A 208 -2.54 -1.06 -14.42
CA ARG A 208 -2.61 -0.68 -13.00
C ARG A 208 -1.71 0.49 -12.65
N LEU A 209 -0.51 0.55 -13.22
CA LEU A 209 0.37 1.70 -13.09
C LEU A 209 -0.28 2.94 -13.69
N THR A 210 -0.81 2.86 -14.91
CA THR A 210 -1.54 3.98 -15.53
C THR A 210 -2.69 4.45 -14.66
N TYR A 211 -3.45 3.54 -14.05
CA TYR A 211 -4.52 3.90 -13.12
C TYR A 211 -3.98 4.71 -11.92
N LEU A 212 -2.94 4.22 -11.24
CA LEU A 212 -2.32 4.93 -10.11
C LEU A 212 -1.77 6.30 -10.51
N LEU A 213 -1.10 6.38 -11.66
CA LEU A 213 -0.51 7.63 -12.18
C LEU A 213 -1.53 8.72 -12.50
N ARG A 214 -2.79 8.36 -12.75
CA ARG A 214 -3.88 9.30 -13.06
C ARG A 214 -4.72 9.72 -11.86
N HIS A 215 -4.59 9.02 -10.72
CA HIS A 215 -5.46 9.19 -9.55
C HIS A 215 -4.70 9.56 -8.27
N LEU A 216 -3.41 9.88 -8.36
CA LEU A 216 -2.59 10.26 -7.22
C LEU A 216 -1.94 11.63 -7.44
N SER A 217 -1.84 12.40 -6.37
CA SER A 217 -1.09 13.66 -6.35
C SER A 217 0.41 13.43 -6.58
N ALA A 218 1.14 14.50 -6.90
CA ALA A 218 2.60 14.41 -7.08
C ALA A 218 3.31 13.87 -5.82
N LEU A 219 2.84 14.26 -4.63
CA LEU A 219 3.40 13.79 -3.36
C LEU A 219 3.10 12.29 -3.13
N GLU A 220 1.89 11.84 -3.45
CA GLU A 220 1.55 10.43 -3.34
C GLU A 220 2.32 9.57 -4.33
N LEU A 221 2.50 10.05 -5.58
CA LEU A 221 3.31 9.37 -6.59
C LEU A 221 4.78 9.23 -6.18
N LYS A 222 5.35 10.26 -5.55
CA LYS A 222 6.69 10.20 -4.97
C LYS A 222 6.82 9.02 -4.00
N TRP A 223 5.90 8.90 -3.04
CA TRP A 223 5.95 7.84 -2.04
C TRP A 223 5.59 6.47 -2.61
N LEU A 224 4.65 6.40 -3.53
CA LEU A 224 4.31 5.17 -4.26
C LEU A 224 5.54 4.63 -5.02
N ILE A 225 6.28 5.48 -5.74
CA ILE A 225 7.50 5.06 -6.45
C ILE A 225 8.49 4.43 -5.48
N ARG A 226 8.71 5.04 -4.31
CA ARG A 226 9.58 4.48 -3.27
C ARG A 226 9.08 3.14 -2.74
N ILE A 227 7.78 2.97 -2.57
CA ILE A 227 7.15 1.70 -2.15
C ILE A 227 7.33 0.62 -3.22
N LEU A 228 7.06 0.94 -4.50
CA LEU A 228 7.23 0.03 -5.64
C LEU A 228 8.69 -0.40 -5.85
N LEU A 229 9.64 0.48 -5.54
CA LEU A 229 11.07 0.17 -5.58
C LEU A 229 11.57 -0.50 -4.29
N LYS A 230 10.70 -0.70 -3.28
CA LYS A 230 11.03 -1.17 -1.92
C LYS A 230 12.20 -0.38 -1.29
N ASP A 231 12.24 0.93 -1.51
CA ASP A 231 13.28 1.84 -1.02
C ASP A 231 12.67 3.17 -0.56
N LEU A 232 12.16 3.21 0.68
CA LEU A 232 11.49 4.39 1.25
C LEU A 232 12.41 5.55 1.58
N ARG A 233 13.73 5.34 1.68
CA ARG A 233 14.71 6.39 2.03
C ARG A 233 14.41 7.17 3.31
N ILE A 234 13.54 6.68 4.19
CA ILE A 234 13.33 7.26 5.51
C ILE A 234 14.41 6.75 6.45
N SER A 235 15.19 7.64 7.08
CA SER A 235 16.18 7.25 8.09
C SER A 235 15.51 6.92 9.43
N LEU A 236 14.57 5.99 9.41
CA LEU A 236 14.00 5.30 10.56
C LEU A 236 14.48 3.85 10.49
N LYS A 237 15.10 3.37 11.56
CA LYS A 237 15.46 1.95 11.65
C LYS A 237 14.17 1.14 11.85
N GLU A 238 14.12 -0.07 11.31
CA GLU A 238 12.97 -0.98 11.45
C GLU A 238 12.58 -1.19 12.93
N ASN A 239 13.57 -1.37 13.81
CA ASN A 239 13.38 -1.48 15.27
C ASN A 239 12.78 -0.23 15.95
N SER A 240 12.66 0.90 15.25
CA SER A 240 12.00 2.10 15.76
C SER A 240 10.53 2.19 15.34
N ILE A 241 10.09 1.30 14.45
CA ILE A 241 8.72 1.25 13.92
C ILE A 241 7.95 0.06 14.52
N LEU A 242 8.62 -1.09 14.69
CA LEU A 242 8.12 -2.28 15.39
C LEU A 242 8.21 -2.12 16.91
#